data_AF-A0A5C1PXM0-F1
#
_entry.id   AF-A0A5C1PXM0-F1
#
_cell.length_a   1.000
_cell.length_b   1.000
_cell.length_c   1.000
_cell.angle_alpha   90.00
_cell.angle_beta   90.00
_cell.angle_gamma   90.00
#
_symmetry.space_group_name_H-M   'P 1'
#
loop_
_entity.id
_entity.type
_entity.pdbx_description
1 polymer ?
#
loop_
_entity_poly.entity_id
_entity_poly.type
_entity_poly.pdbx_seq_one_letter_code
_entity_poly.pdbx_strand_id
1 'polypeptide(L)'
;MKNLLLPSSPSSPAVLSGACPVLSRPLSRLRAGSGLVALSLAMLAAGCSTPMSERQRGTAVGAGVGAGVGAVIGSVTGGKAGQSAVIGGVVGAVAGNLWSKRMEERQKALEQATQGTAVQVARTADNRIRVNIPSDFSFDIGRSAVKPQMRPVLDELARNTDAALRMNVIGYTDSTGSDAVNRPLSLDRAESVRDYLVGRGVTASRIVVDGRGASDPVASNDSESGRAMNRRVEIYLSEPAQAGG
;
A
#
# COMPACT_ATOMS: atom_id res chain seq x y z
N MET A 1 -64.92 8.87 -4.19
CA MET A 1 -65.35 10.22 -4.59
C MET A 1 -64.10 11.08 -4.80
N LYS A 2 -63.94 11.64 -6.03
CA LYS A 2 -62.99 12.70 -6.48
C LYS A 2 -61.49 12.38 -6.28
N ASN A 3 -60.70 11.93 -7.27
CA ASN A 3 -60.55 12.25 -8.71
C ASN A 3 -60.01 13.67 -8.98
N LEU A 4 -59.01 13.72 -9.90
CA LEU A 4 -58.45 14.86 -10.67
C LEU A 4 -57.35 15.70 -9.94
N LEU A 5 -56.15 16.03 -10.48
CA LEU A 5 -55.60 16.12 -11.84
C LEU A 5 -54.04 15.97 -11.83
N LEU A 6 -53.49 15.34 -12.87
CA LEU A 6 -52.08 15.39 -13.36
C LEU A 6 -51.83 16.71 -14.17
N PRO A 7 -50.78 16.86 -15.02
CA PRO A 7 -49.30 16.76 -14.89
C PRO A 7 -48.56 18.00 -15.50
N SER A 8 -47.23 18.12 -15.38
CA SER A 8 -46.36 18.73 -16.43
C SER A 8 -44.84 18.67 -16.13
N SER A 9 -44.09 17.96 -16.99
CA SER A 9 -42.70 18.28 -17.38
C SER A 9 -42.76 19.21 -18.63
N PRO A 10 -41.67 19.62 -19.33
CA PRO A 10 -40.22 19.65 -19.07
C PRO A 10 -39.58 21.05 -19.37
N SER A 11 -38.26 21.24 -19.17
CA SER A 11 -37.33 21.96 -20.09
C SER A 11 -35.97 22.30 -19.46
N SER A 12 -34.88 21.80 -20.07
CA SER A 12 -33.60 22.52 -20.16
C SER A 12 -33.71 23.49 -21.37
N PRO A 13 -33.03 24.66 -21.40
CA PRO A 13 -31.59 24.70 -21.68
C PRO A 13 -30.85 25.90 -21.04
N ALA A 14 -29.52 25.92 -21.12
CA ALA A 14 -28.71 27.05 -21.61
C ALA A 14 -27.27 26.99 -21.08
N VAL A 15 -26.37 26.72 -22.02
CA VAL A 15 -24.94 27.01 -21.97
C VAL A 15 -24.76 28.52 -21.86
N LEU A 16 -23.97 29.01 -20.89
CA LEU A 16 -23.46 30.38 -20.91
C LEU A 16 -21.93 30.37 -20.91
N SER A 17 -21.41 30.73 -22.08
CA SER A 17 -20.03 31.09 -22.37
C SER A 17 -19.62 32.31 -21.55
N GLY A 18 -18.64 32.15 -20.67
CA GLY A 18 -17.99 33.24 -19.95
C GLY A 18 -16.62 33.53 -20.56
N ALA A 19 -16.58 34.46 -21.51
CA ALA A 19 -15.35 35.11 -21.97
C ALA A 19 -15.23 36.51 -21.33
N CYS A 20 -13.98 36.99 -21.28
CA CYS A 20 -13.47 38.32 -20.92
C CYS A 20 -12.90 38.52 -19.49
N PRO A 21 -11.92 39.42 -19.27
CA PRO A 21 -11.09 40.16 -20.25
C PRO A 21 -9.57 40.09 -20.02
N VAL A 22 -8.85 40.35 -21.10
CA VAL A 22 -7.43 40.66 -21.18
C VAL A 22 -7.12 41.95 -20.41
N LEU A 23 -6.27 41.85 -19.38
CA LEU A 23 -5.77 43.00 -18.62
C LEU A 23 -4.50 43.54 -19.27
N SER A 24 -4.67 44.58 -20.09
CA SER A 24 -3.62 45.40 -20.65
C SER A 24 -3.02 46.32 -19.57
N ARG A 25 -1.73 46.15 -19.27
CA ARG A 25 -0.95 47.09 -18.46
C ARG A 25 0.03 47.88 -19.34
N PRO A 26 0.10 49.21 -19.20
CA PRO A 26 0.91 50.06 -20.06
C PRO A 26 2.41 49.99 -19.71
N LEU A 27 3.21 50.08 -20.76
CA LEU A 27 4.66 50.16 -20.74
C LEU A 27 5.14 51.43 -20.01
N SER A 28 5.98 51.25 -18.99
CA SER A 28 6.89 52.29 -18.51
C SER A 28 8.31 51.99 -18.99
N ARG A 29 8.92 53.03 -19.54
CA ARG A 29 10.22 53.05 -20.22
C ARG A 29 11.35 52.91 -19.19
N LEU A 30 12.27 51.99 -19.40
CA LEU A 30 13.62 52.11 -18.85
C LEU A 30 14.65 52.06 -19.98
N ARG A 31 15.46 53.12 -20.02
CA ARG A 31 16.55 53.37 -20.95
C ARG A 31 17.82 52.65 -20.52
N ALA A 32 18.65 52.39 -21.54
CA ALA A 32 20.11 52.37 -21.55
C ALA A 32 20.83 51.06 -21.19
N GLY A 33 21.69 50.62 -22.11
CA GLY A 33 22.79 49.69 -21.85
C GLY A 33 23.09 48.73 -22.99
N SER A 34 23.73 49.21 -24.06
CA SER A 34 24.21 48.45 -25.22
C SER A 34 25.23 47.35 -24.83
N GLY A 35 25.12 46.15 -25.43
CA GLY A 35 26.12 45.09 -25.25
C GLY A 35 25.82 43.75 -25.96
N LEU A 36 25.89 43.75 -27.29
CA LEU A 36 26.36 42.69 -28.20
C LEU A 36 26.18 41.16 -27.89
N VAL A 37 25.59 40.49 -28.90
CA VAL A 37 25.98 39.19 -29.52
C VAL A 37 25.31 37.89 -29.05
N ALA A 38 24.32 37.48 -29.88
CA ALA A 38 24.10 36.17 -30.51
C ALA A 38 24.30 34.86 -29.71
N LEU A 39 23.24 34.03 -29.68
CA LEU A 39 23.23 32.75 -30.43
C LEU A 39 21.78 32.21 -30.55
N SER A 40 21.28 32.19 -31.77
CA SER A 40 20.08 31.48 -32.21
C SER A 40 20.41 30.03 -32.58
N LEU A 41 19.72 29.05 -31.98
CA LEU A 41 19.66 27.66 -32.44
C LEU A 41 18.33 27.05 -31.93
N ALA A 42 17.25 27.05 -32.71
CA ALA A 42 16.89 26.19 -33.84
C ALA A 42 16.24 24.85 -33.45
N MET A 43 15.13 24.61 -34.15
CA MET A 43 14.47 23.34 -34.49
C MET A 43 13.38 22.77 -33.57
N LEU A 44 12.17 22.85 -34.14
CA LEU A 44 10.99 22.04 -33.90
C LEU A 44 11.33 20.54 -33.94
N ALA A 45 10.84 19.78 -32.97
CA ALA A 45 10.55 18.37 -33.14
C ALA A 45 9.03 18.16 -33.02
N ALA A 46 8.34 18.30 -34.15
CA ALA A 46 7.09 17.60 -34.37
C ALA A 46 7.47 16.13 -34.66
N GLY A 47 7.18 15.23 -33.72
CA GLY A 47 7.40 13.79 -33.83
C GLY A 47 6.06 13.05 -33.81
N CYS A 48 5.90 12.15 -34.77
CA CYS A 48 4.65 11.52 -35.21
C CYS A 48 3.89 10.69 -34.16
N SER A 49 2.56 10.73 -34.27
CA SER A 49 1.62 9.79 -33.69
C SER A 49 1.90 8.36 -34.18
N THR A 50 2.37 7.50 -33.28
CA THR A 50 2.27 6.05 -33.42
C THR A 50 1.13 5.56 -32.50
N PRO A 51 0.21 4.69 -32.97
CA PRO A 51 -0.76 4.06 -32.09
C PRO A 51 -0.01 3.04 -31.22
N MET A 52 0.45 3.49 -30.05
CA MET A 52 1.05 2.63 -29.05
C MET A 52 -0.03 1.65 -28.55
N SER A 53 0.18 0.36 -28.76
CA SER A 53 -0.73 -0.70 -28.30
C SER A 53 -0.95 -0.60 -26.79
N GLU A 54 -2.19 -0.85 -26.32
CA GLU A 54 -2.59 -0.76 -24.90
C GLU A 54 -1.70 -1.55 -23.94
N ARG A 55 -0.93 -2.54 -24.43
CA ARG A 55 0.03 -3.31 -23.63
C ARG A 55 1.30 -2.56 -23.21
N GLN A 56 1.70 -1.49 -23.88
CA GLN A 56 2.87 -0.68 -23.48
C GLN A 56 2.52 0.44 -22.50
N ARG A 57 1.24 0.83 -22.44
CA ARG A 57 0.76 1.87 -21.52
C ARG A 57 0.62 1.38 -20.08
N GLY A 58 0.47 0.06 -19.88
CA GLY A 58 0.32 -0.55 -18.55
C GLY A 58 1.59 -0.66 -17.72
N THR A 59 2.77 -0.61 -18.34
CA THR A 59 4.05 -0.89 -17.65
C THR A 59 4.88 0.37 -17.34
N ALA A 60 4.57 1.50 -17.99
CA ALA A 60 5.33 2.73 -17.85
C ALA A 60 4.74 3.74 -16.85
N VAL A 61 3.47 3.57 -16.43
CA VAL A 61 2.76 4.53 -15.55
C VAL A 61 2.86 4.15 -14.05
N GLY A 62 3.38 2.96 -13.73
CA GLY A 62 3.46 2.47 -12.33
C GLY A 62 4.57 3.08 -11.47
N ALA A 63 5.51 3.84 -12.04
CA ALA A 63 6.67 4.36 -11.30
C ALA A 63 6.46 5.76 -10.67
N GLY A 64 5.29 6.39 -10.84
CA GLY A 64 5.15 7.84 -10.61
C GLY A 64 4.27 8.30 -9.44
N VAL A 65 3.49 7.44 -8.77
CA VAL A 65 2.43 7.93 -7.85
C VAL A 65 2.53 7.37 -6.41
N GLY A 66 3.50 6.49 -6.12
CA GLY A 66 3.66 5.89 -4.79
C GLY A 66 4.57 6.62 -3.80
N ALA A 67 5.21 7.73 -4.19
CA ALA A 67 6.24 8.40 -3.39
C ALA A 67 5.71 9.36 -2.30
N GLY A 68 4.44 9.21 -1.89
CA GLY A 68 3.76 10.23 -1.08
C GLY A 68 3.89 10.10 0.44
N VAL A 69 4.16 8.91 1.01
CA VAL A 69 4.07 8.74 2.49
C VAL A 69 5.16 7.85 3.11
N GLY A 70 6.04 7.20 2.33
CA GLY A 70 6.95 6.16 2.86
C GLY A 70 8.45 6.39 2.70
N ALA A 71 8.92 7.60 2.37
CA ALA A 71 10.32 7.86 2.03
C ALA A 71 11.01 8.78 3.05
N VAL A 72 11.23 8.27 4.26
CA VAL A 72 12.29 8.80 5.13
C VAL A 72 12.89 7.60 5.85
N ILE A 73 14.22 7.49 5.78
CA ILE A 73 15.08 6.40 6.25
C ILE A 73 15.38 5.35 5.16
N GLY A 74 16.43 5.61 4.38
CA GLY A 74 16.97 4.61 3.45
C GLY A 74 18.12 5.03 2.52
N SER A 75 18.66 6.24 2.62
CA SER A 75 19.67 6.72 1.64
C SER A 75 20.90 7.39 2.27
N VAL A 76 21.47 6.83 3.34
CA VAL A 76 22.79 7.30 3.85
C VAL A 76 23.82 6.19 4.11
N THR A 77 23.51 4.92 3.90
CA THR A 77 24.51 3.86 4.04
C THR A 77 24.97 3.38 2.67
N GLY A 78 26.11 3.93 2.22
CA GLY A 78 26.86 3.43 1.07
C GLY A 78 27.24 1.96 1.29
N GLY A 79 26.56 1.08 0.56
CA GLY A 79 26.78 -0.37 0.59
C GLY A 79 26.30 -0.97 -0.72
N LYS A 80 27.04 -1.96 -1.23
CA LYS A 80 26.87 -2.60 -2.54
C LYS A 80 25.40 -2.94 -2.82
N ALA A 81 24.96 -2.62 -4.04
CA ALA A 81 23.62 -2.93 -4.55
C ALA A 81 23.32 -4.44 -4.36
N GLY A 82 22.50 -4.78 -3.37
CA GLY A 82 22.10 -6.17 -3.13
C GLY A 82 21.56 -6.53 -1.75
N GLN A 83 21.73 -5.72 -0.69
CA GLN A 83 21.33 -6.14 0.68
C GLN A 83 20.55 -5.13 1.52
N SER A 84 20.06 -4.03 0.95
CA SER A 84 19.28 -3.03 1.71
C SER A 84 17.78 -3.26 1.51
N ALA A 85 17.16 -4.04 2.40
CA ALA A 85 15.71 -4.16 2.49
C ALA A 85 15.11 -2.83 2.96
N VAL A 86 14.78 -1.96 2.00
CA VAL A 86 13.90 -0.81 2.24
C VAL A 86 12.50 -1.37 2.50
N ILE A 87 12.10 -1.40 3.76
CA ILE A 87 10.70 -1.56 4.16
C ILE A 87 9.98 -0.30 3.67
N GLY A 88 9.51 -0.33 2.41
CA GLY A 88 8.79 0.80 1.80
C GLY A 88 8.90 0.97 0.30
N GLY A 89 9.68 0.15 -0.43
CA GLY A 89 9.92 0.34 -1.87
C GLY A 89 9.56 -0.88 -2.72
N VAL A 90 8.43 -0.78 -3.43
CA VAL A 90 8.01 -1.50 -4.66
C VAL A 90 8.86 -2.74 -5.04
N VAL A 91 8.45 -3.92 -4.55
CA VAL A 91 8.79 -5.20 -5.20
C VAL A 91 7.79 -5.41 -6.34
N GLY A 92 7.88 -4.57 -7.36
CA GLY A 92 6.93 -4.53 -8.48
C GLY A 92 7.66 -4.53 -9.81
N ALA A 93 8.31 -5.65 -10.18
CA ALA A 93 8.67 -5.98 -11.58
C ALA A 93 9.39 -7.35 -11.74
N VAL A 94 10.09 -7.86 -10.73
CA VAL A 94 11.18 -8.84 -11.00
C VAL A 94 10.73 -10.31 -11.10
N ALA A 95 9.46 -10.65 -10.87
CA ALA A 95 9.03 -12.06 -10.91
C ALA A 95 7.74 -12.26 -11.72
N GLY A 96 7.85 -11.91 -13.01
CA GLY A 96 6.77 -11.91 -14.01
C GLY A 96 6.27 -13.28 -14.50
N ASN A 97 6.74 -14.41 -13.96
CA ASN A 97 6.18 -15.74 -14.29
C ASN A 97 5.73 -16.56 -13.05
N LEU A 98 6.04 -16.13 -11.83
CA LEU A 98 5.72 -16.89 -10.60
C LEU A 98 4.54 -16.28 -9.81
N TRP A 99 4.13 -15.06 -10.12
CA TRP A 99 2.99 -14.41 -9.46
C TRP A 99 1.70 -14.70 -10.21
N SER A 100 0.75 -15.36 -9.56
CA SER A 100 -0.55 -15.64 -10.16
C SER A 100 -1.42 -14.37 -10.17
N LYS A 101 -2.31 -14.24 -11.16
CA LYS A 101 -3.28 -13.12 -11.22
C LYS A 101 -4.14 -13.02 -9.97
N ARG A 102 -4.50 -14.17 -9.38
CA ARG A 102 -5.25 -14.22 -8.10
C ARG A 102 -4.48 -13.55 -6.97
N MET A 103 -3.17 -13.76 -6.89
CA MET A 103 -2.34 -13.10 -5.87
C MET A 103 -2.22 -11.59 -6.11
N GLU A 104 -2.19 -11.15 -7.36
CA GLU A 104 -2.22 -9.71 -7.71
C GLU A 104 -3.55 -9.06 -7.29
N GLU A 105 -4.67 -9.69 -7.61
CA GLU A 105 -6.01 -9.23 -7.24
C GLU A 105 -6.17 -9.17 -5.71
N ARG A 106 -5.69 -10.18 -4.97
CA ARG A 106 -5.66 -10.20 -3.51
C ARG A 106 -4.84 -9.06 -2.92
N GLN A 107 -3.62 -8.87 -3.43
CA GLN A 107 -2.76 -7.79 -2.96
C GLN A 107 -3.46 -6.44 -3.16
N LYS A 108 -4.03 -6.22 -4.35
CA LYS A 108 -4.76 -4.98 -4.67
C LYS A 108 -6.00 -4.77 -3.79
N ALA A 109 -6.78 -5.82 -3.53
CA ALA A 109 -7.94 -5.75 -2.64
C ALA A 109 -7.52 -5.39 -1.20
N LEU A 110 -6.44 -5.99 -0.70
CA LEU A 110 -5.90 -5.67 0.62
C LEU A 110 -5.34 -4.25 0.68
N GLU A 111 -4.61 -3.81 -0.35
CA GLU A 111 -4.13 -2.42 -0.45
C GLU A 111 -5.30 -1.44 -0.44
N GLN A 112 -6.39 -1.73 -1.16
CA GLN A 112 -7.60 -0.91 -1.16
C GLN A 112 -8.29 -0.87 0.20
N ALA A 113 -8.45 -2.03 0.85
CA ALA A 113 -9.08 -2.11 2.18
C ALA A 113 -8.24 -1.50 3.30
N THR A 114 -6.93 -1.33 3.08
CA THR A 114 -5.99 -0.73 4.03
C THR A 114 -5.69 0.74 3.73
N GLN A 115 -6.31 1.33 2.70
CA GLN A 115 -6.16 2.76 2.41
C GLN A 115 -6.57 3.62 3.61
N GLY A 116 -5.71 4.57 3.97
CA GLY A 116 -5.94 5.45 5.12
C GLY A 116 -5.72 4.78 6.48
N THR A 117 -5.25 3.54 6.52
CA THR A 117 -4.81 2.85 7.75
C THR A 117 -3.29 2.78 7.83
N ALA A 118 -2.76 2.41 9.00
CA ALA A 118 -1.33 2.19 9.19
C ALA A 118 -0.86 0.80 8.71
N VAL A 119 -1.72 0.02 8.06
CA VAL A 119 -1.41 -1.33 7.57
C VAL A 119 -0.65 -1.26 6.26
N GLN A 120 0.43 -2.02 6.15
CA GLN A 120 1.25 -2.08 4.94
C GLN A 120 1.09 -3.43 4.27
N VAL A 121 0.82 -3.43 2.97
CA VAL A 121 0.73 -4.64 2.15
C VAL A 121 1.88 -4.61 1.16
N ALA A 122 2.68 -5.68 1.11
CA ALA A 122 3.82 -5.75 0.21
C ALA A 122 4.04 -7.18 -0.28
N ARG A 123 4.56 -7.32 -1.50
CA ARG A 123 5.08 -8.59 -2.00
C ARG A 123 6.47 -8.85 -1.43
N THR A 124 6.72 -10.08 -0.99
CA THR A 124 8.01 -10.54 -0.49
C THR A 124 8.87 -11.17 -1.59
N ALA A 125 10.17 -11.29 -1.35
CA ALA A 125 11.10 -11.93 -2.29
C ALA A 125 10.81 -13.42 -2.51
N ASP A 126 10.25 -14.11 -1.51
CA ASP A 126 9.82 -15.51 -1.57
C ASP A 126 8.41 -15.70 -2.16
N ASN A 127 7.90 -14.68 -2.90
CA ASN A 127 6.65 -14.77 -3.65
C ASN A 127 5.40 -14.94 -2.76
N ARG A 128 5.33 -14.20 -1.66
CA ARG A 128 4.18 -14.15 -0.74
C ARG A 128 3.67 -12.72 -0.60
N ILE A 129 2.44 -12.56 -0.14
CA ILE A 129 1.92 -11.26 0.29
C ILE A 129 2.22 -11.14 1.79
N ARG A 130 2.94 -10.12 2.20
CA ARG A 130 3.12 -9.73 3.61
C ARG A 130 2.19 -8.57 3.92
N VAL A 131 1.32 -8.76 4.89
CA VAL A 131 0.48 -7.73 5.51
C VAL A 131 1.08 -7.41 6.87
N ASN A 132 1.70 -6.25 7.01
CA ASN A 132 2.26 -5.78 8.27
C ASN A 132 1.27 -4.85 8.97
N ILE A 133 0.81 -5.26 10.16
CA ILE A 133 -0.22 -4.57 10.91
C ILE A 133 0.40 -4.09 12.24
N PRO A 134 0.51 -2.77 12.46
CA PRO A 134 1.01 -2.24 13.73
C PRO A 134 0.16 -2.71 14.92
N SER A 135 0.81 -2.97 16.06
CA SER A 135 0.11 -3.44 17.25
C SER A 135 -0.84 -2.39 17.80
N ASP A 136 -0.53 -1.10 17.72
CA ASP A 136 -1.41 -0.04 18.27
C ASP A 136 -2.78 0.01 17.56
N PHE A 137 -2.82 -0.42 16.29
CA PHE A 137 -4.02 -0.63 15.50
C PHE A 137 -4.73 -1.95 15.82
N SER A 138 -3.98 -2.96 16.24
CA SER A 138 -4.43 -4.35 16.38
C SER A 138 -4.87 -4.74 17.80
N PHE A 139 -4.16 -4.26 18.83
CA PHE A 139 -4.28 -4.68 20.22
C PHE A 139 -4.03 -3.51 21.18
N ASP A 140 -4.58 -3.61 22.39
CA ASP A 140 -4.20 -2.71 23.47
C ASP A 140 -2.93 -3.21 24.17
N ILE A 141 -2.28 -2.32 24.93
CA ILE A 141 -1.03 -2.61 25.63
C ILE A 141 -1.20 -3.80 26.57
N GLY A 142 -0.32 -4.81 26.46
CA GLY A 142 -0.36 -6.03 27.26
C GLY A 142 -1.58 -6.93 27.00
N ARG A 143 -2.37 -6.65 25.96
CA ARG A 143 -3.53 -7.47 25.57
C ARG A 143 -3.27 -8.18 24.24
N SER A 144 -3.98 -9.29 24.06
CA SER A 144 -4.05 -10.07 22.82
C SER A 144 -5.41 -9.98 22.13
N ALA A 145 -6.40 -9.32 22.74
CA ALA A 145 -7.73 -9.17 22.14
C ALA A 145 -7.70 -8.25 20.91
N VAL A 146 -8.20 -8.75 19.78
CA VAL A 146 -8.26 -8.01 18.51
C VAL A 146 -9.20 -6.81 18.62
N LYS A 147 -8.67 -5.61 18.34
CA LYS A 147 -9.42 -4.35 18.35
C LYS A 147 -10.45 -4.28 17.22
N PRO A 148 -11.59 -3.58 17.41
CA PRO A 148 -12.59 -3.38 16.37
C PRO A 148 -12.04 -2.75 15.08
N GLN A 149 -11.03 -1.90 15.20
CA GLN A 149 -10.41 -1.22 14.06
C GLN A 149 -9.68 -2.17 13.10
N MET A 150 -9.14 -3.28 13.60
CA MET A 150 -8.46 -4.31 12.80
C MET A 150 -9.43 -5.25 12.09
N ARG A 151 -10.66 -5.37 12.59
CA ARG A 151 -11.67 -6.32 12.11
C ARG A 151 -11.98 -6.19 10.61
N PRO A 152 -12.14 -4.99 10.03
CA PRO A 152 -12.37 -4.85 8.58
C PRO A 152 -11.22 -5.43 7.73
N VAL A 153 -9.98 -5.28 8.18
CA VAL A 153 -8.79 -5.81 7.47
C VAL A 153 -8.80 -7.35 7.53
N LEU A 154 -9.08 -7.92 8.70
CA LEU A 154 -9.20 -9.37 8.87
C LEU A 154 -10.40 -9.96 8.13
N ASP A 155 -11.51 -9.22 8.06
CA ASP A 155 -12.70 -9.61 7.30
C ASP A 155 -12.38 -9.64 5.80
N GLU A 156 -11.61 -8.67 5.29
CA GLU A 156 -11.17 -8.67 3.90
C GLU A 156 -10.18 -9.82 3.59
N LEU A 157 -9.27 -10.11 4.51
CA LEU A 157 -8.39 -11.28 4.41
C LEU A 157 -9.18 -12.58 4.34
N ALA A 158 -10.20 -12.73 5.20
CA ALA A 158 -11.05 -13.91 5.21
C ALA A 158 -11.86 -14.05 3.91
N ARG A 159 -12.38 -12.95 3.35
CA ARG A 159 -13.14 -12.96 2.08
C ARG A 159 -12.29 -13.33 0.87
N ASN A 160 -11.03 -12.91 0.84
CA ASN A 160 -10.12 -13.13 -0.28
C ASN A 160 -9.29 -14.43 -0.16
N THR A 161 -9.69 -15.30 0.77
CA THR A 161 -9.09 -16.62 0.95
C THR A 161 -9.78 -17.65 0.06
N ASP A 162 -8.99 -18.52 -0.58
CA ASP A 162 -9.52 -19.68 -1.31
C ASP A 162 -9.09 -21.01 -0.66
N ALA A 163 -9.47 -22.13 -1.29
CA ALA A 163 -9.15 -23.47 -0.80
C ALA A 163 -7.64 -23.78 -0.76
N ALA A 164 -6.83 -23.06 -1.55
CA ALA A 164 -5.41 -23.31 -1.70
C ALA A 164 -4.57 -22.38 -0.80
N LEU A 165 -5.05 -21.18 -0.51
CA LEU A 165 -4.29 -20.16 0.22
C LEU A 165 -3.91 -20.62 1.64
N ARG A 166 -2.62 -20.50 1.97
CA ARG A 166 -2.09 -20.70 3.32
C ARG A 166 -1.70 -19.37 3.93
N MET A 167 -1.86 -19.29 5.25
CA MET A 167 -1.52 -18.11 6.04
C MET A 167 -0.48 -18.48 7.09
N ASN A 168 0.51 -17.60 7.29
CA ASN A 168 1.38 -17.64 8.46
C ASN A 168 1.24 -16.32 9.20
N VAL A 169 0.79 -16.37 10.45
CA VAL A 169 0.57 -15.21 11.31
C VAL A 169 1.69 -15.19 12.35
N ILE A 170 2.49 -14.13 12.31
CA ILE A 170 3.65 -13.98 13.19
C ILE A 170 3.46 -12.75 14.06
N GLY A 171 3.50 -12.93 15.38
CA GLY A 171 3.47 -11.84 16.34
C GLY A 171 4.86 -11.38 16.73
N TYR A 172 5.02 -10.07 16.89
CA TYR A 172 6.23 -9.42 17.38
C TYR A 172 5.90 -8.43 18.51
N THR A 173 6.86 -8.25 19.42
CA THR A 173 6.85 -7.21 20.46
C THR A 173 8.02 -6.26 20.25
N ASP A 174 8.09 -5.19 21.05
CA ASP A 174 9.35 -4.47 21.23
C ASP A 174 10.25 -5.21 22.24
N SER A 175 11.44 -4.67 22.47
CA SER A 175 12.41 -5.23 23.42
C SER A 175 12.15 -4.85 24.88
N THR A 176 10.99 -4.28 25.21
CA THR A 176 10.64 -3.96 26.59
C THR A 176 10.15 -5.22 27.29
N GLY A 177 10.74 -5.53 28.44
CA GLY A 177 10.41 -6.75 29.20
C GLY A 177 11.30 -7.95 28.81
N SER A 178 11.02 -9.11 29.40
CA SER A 178 11.80 -10.33 29.19
C SER A 178 11.20 -11.20 28.10
N ASP A 179 12.02 -12.06 27.48
CA ASP A 179 11.56 -13.04 26.50
C ASP A 179 10.48 -13.98 27.07
N ALA A 180 10.54 -14.29 28.36
CA ALA A 180 9.54 -15.09 29.06
C ALA A 180 8.15 -14.44 29.07
N VAL A 181 8.06 -13.12 28.90
CA VAL A 181 6.80 -12.37 28.77
C VAL A 181 6.47 -12.10 27.30
N ASN A 182 7.46 -11.72 26.51
CA ASN A 182 7.27 -11.27 25.13
C ASN A 182 6.95 -12.42 24.16
N ARG A 183 7.55 -13.60 24.35
CA ARG A 183 7.25 -14.79 23.54
C ARG A 183 5.79 -15.24 23.68
N PRO A 184 5.24 -15.48 24.89
CA PRO A 184 3.83 -15.85 25.01
C PRO A 184 2.91 -14.73 24.54
N LEU A 185 3.18 -13.46 24.87
CA LEU A 185 2.33 -12.35 24.43
C LEU A 185 2.23 -12.23 22.90
N SER A 186 3.36 -12.36 22.20
CA SER A 186 3.37 -12.34 20.74
C SER A 186 2.64 -13.55 20.15
N LEU A 187 2.79 -14.74 20.74
CA LEU A 187 2.06 -15.94 20.33
C LEU A 187 0.56 -15.75 20.53
N ASP A 188 0.10 -15.33 21.72
CA ASP A 188 -1.31 -15.13 22.06
C ASP A 188 -1.99 -14.14 21.10
N ARG A 189 -1.28 -13.08 20.70
CA ARG A 189 -1.76 -12.11 19.70
C ARG A 189 -1.95 -12.75 18.33
N ALA A 190 -0.97 -13.55 17.90
CA ALA A 190 -1.03 -14.24 16.64
C ALA A 190 -2.13 -15.32 16.64
N GLU A 191 -2.36 -16.00 17.76
CA GLU A 191 -3.47 -16.93 17.97
C GLU A 191 -4.82 -16.22 17.95
N SER A 192 -4.93 -15.05 18.58
CA SER A 192 -6.17 -14.27 18.56
C SER A 192 -6.58 -13.85 17.15
N VAL A 193 -5.60 -13.57 16.28
CA VAL A 193 -5.83 -13.30 14.85
C VAL A 193 -6.26 -14.56 14.12
N ARG A 194 -5.60 -15.72 14.37
CA ARG A 194 -6.03 -17.01 13.82
C ARG A 194 -7.49 -17.29 14.19
N ASP A 195 -7.83 -17.20 15.47
CA ASP A 195 -9.14 -17.56 15.98
C ASP A 195 -10.23 -16.64 15.40
N TYR A 196 -9.90 -15.35 15.22
CA TYR A 196 -10.77 -14.42 14.53
C TYR A 196 -11.03 -14.85 13.06
N LEU A 197 -9.97 -15.18 12.31
CA LEU A 197 -10.07 -15.62 10.91
C LEU A 197 -10.84 -16.94 10.78
N VAL A 198 -10.63 -17.87 11.72
CA VAL A 198 -11.38 -19.13 11.80
C VAL A 198 -12.86 -18.86 12.03
N GLY A 199 -13.20 -17.92 12.93
CA GLY A 199 -14.58 -17.47 13.13
C GLY A 199 -15.22 -16.85 11.89
N ARG A 200 -14.44 -16.43 10.89
CA ARG A 200 -14.91 -15.94 9.59
C ARG A 200 -14.88 -16.99 8.48
N GLY A 201 -14.60 -18.25 8.82
CA GLY A 201 -14.69 -19.39 7.90
C GLY A 201 -13.37 -19.85 7.30
N VAL A 202 -12.22 -19.27 7.70
CA VAL A 202 -10.91 -19.78 7.27
C VAL A 202 -10.60 -21.09 7.99
N THR A 203 -10.21 -22.13 7.25
CA THR A 203 -9.87 -23.43 7.85
C THR A 203 -8.62 -23.31 8.73
N ALA A 204 -8.73 -23.68 10.00
CA ALA A 204 -7.63 -23.56 10.98
C ALA A 204 -6.32 -24.25 10.53
N SER A 205 -6.39 -25.40 9.86
CA SER A 205 -5.22 -26.12 9.34
C SER A 205 -4.43 -25.38 8.25
N ARG A 206 -4.98 -24.27 7.72
CA ARG A 206 -4.29 -23.41 6.74
C ARG A 206 -3.59 -22.21 7.39
N ILE A 207 -3.82 -21.99 8.68
CA ILE A 207 -3.23 -20.89 9.42
C ILE A 207 -2.16 -21.46 10.36
N VAL A 208 -0.91 -21.12 10.08
CA VAL A 208 0.20 -21.36 10.99
C VAL A 208 0.38 -20.11 11.84
N VAL A 209 0.68 -20.30 13.12
CA VAL A 209 0.88 -19.20 14.08
C VAL A 209 2.26 -19.32 14.68
N ASP A 210 2.96 -18.20 14.83
CA ASP A 210 4.26 -18.11 15.49
C ASP A 210 4.36 -16.83 16.35
N GLY A 211 5.08 -16.93 17.47
CA GLY A 211 5.33 -15.84 18.40
C GLY A 211 6.83 -15.60 18.53
N ARG A 212 7.31 -14.47 17.98
CA ARG A 212 8.75 -14.15 17.89
C ARG A 212 9.27 -13.27 19.02
N GLY A 213 8.39 -12.77 19.89
CA GLY A 213 8.74 -11.81 20.93
C GLY A 213 9.44 -10.59 20.31
N ALA A 214 10.56 -10.18 20.91
CA ALA A 214 11.36 -9.03 20.45
C ALA A 214 12.36 -9.37 19.32
N SER A 215 12.35 -10.61 18.81
CA SER A 215 13.25 -11.04 17.74
C SER A 215 12.92 -10.33 16.42
N ASP A 216 13.90 -10.26 15.53
CA ASP A 216 13.75 -9.67 14.18
C ASP A 216 13.16 -8.23 14.19
N PRO A 217 13.81 -7.27 14.89
CA PRO A 217 13.35 -5.89 14.93
C PRO A 217 13.47 -5.24 13.54
N VAL A 218 12.44 -4.49 13.16
CA VAL A 218 12.39 -3.72 11.89
C VAL A 218 12.89 -2.29 12.07
N ALA A 219 13.02 -1.83 13.32
CA ALA A 219 13.55 -0.53 13.69
C ALA A 219 14.33 -0.60 15.01
N SER A 220 15.10 0.44 15.33
CA SER A 220 15.81 0.53 16.61
C SER A 220 14.82 0.53 17.79
N ASN A 221 15.12 -0.25 18.83
CA ASN A 221 14.34 -0.26 20.08
C ASN A 221 14.69 0.92 21.02
N ASP A 222 15.66 1.75 20.66
CA ASP A 222 16.13 2.85 21.51
C ASP A 222 15.16 4.04 21.50
N SER A 223 14.30 4.13 20.48
CA SER A 223 13.29 5.19 20.34
C SER A 223 11.87 4.64 20.48
N GLU A 224 10.94 5.45 20.99
CA GLU A 224 9.53 5.04 21.09
C GLU A 224 8.92 4.77 19.71
N SER A 225 9.24 5.59 18.71
CA SER A 225 8.79 5.37 17.33
C SER A 225 9.28 4.03 16.77
N GLY A 226 10.55 3.68 17.02
CA GLY A 226 11.10 2.40 16.59
C GLY A 226 10.50 1.20 17.33
N ARG A 227 10.27 1.31 18.65
CA ARG A 227 9.52 0.29 19.40
C ARG A 227 8.11 0.11 18.88
N ALA A 228 7.40 1.21 18.58
CA ALA A 228 6.06 1.16 17.99
C ALA A 228 6.03 0.43 16.64
N MET A 229 7.07 0.61 15.80
CA MET A 229 7.22 -0.14 14.55
C MET A 229 7.52 -1.64 14.79
N ASN A 230 8.28 -1.98 15.83
CA ASN A 230 8.59 -3.37 16.17
C ASN A 230 7.39 -4.14 16.71
N ARG A 231 6.53 -3.47 17.49
CA ARG A 231 5.26 -4.01 17.96
C ARG A 231 4.30 -4.18 16.77
N ARG A 232 4.26 -5.36 16.15
CA ARG A 232 3.44 -5.62 14.96
C ARG A 232 3.00 -7.07 14.87
N VAL A 233 1.99 -7.33 14.04
CA VAL A 233 1.65 -8.66 13.56
C VAL A 233 1.81 -8.68 12.06
N GLU A 234 2.54 -9.68 11.57
CA GLU A 234 2.73 -9.90 10.15
C GLU A 234 1.92 -11.12 9.71
N ILE A 235 1.11 -10.95 8.67
CA ILE A 235 0.37 -12.04 8.06
C ILE A 235 0.95 -12.26 6.68
N TYR A 236 1.43 -13.48 6.46
CA TYR A 236 1.99 -13.88 5.18
C TYR A 236 1.05 -14.83 4.46
N LEU A 237 0.64 -14.46 3.25
CA LEU A 237 -0.22 -15.26 2.40
C LEU A 237 0.62 -15.93 1.31
N SER A 238 0.50 -17.25 1.19
CA SER A 238 1.17 -18.03 0.15
C SER A 238 0.19 -18.96 -0.55
N GLU A 239 0.34 -19.08 -1.87
CA GLU A 239 -0.24 -20.23 -2.57
C GLU A 239 0.67 -21.44 -2.33
N PRO A 240 0.12 -22.66 -2.23
CA PRO A 240 0.95 -23.86 -2.25
C PRO A 240 1.71 -23.82 -3.57
N ALA A 241 3.02 -24.12 -3.53
CA ALA A 241 3.78 -24.28 -4.75
C ALA A 241 2.99 -25.19 -5.69
N GLN A 242 2.64 -24.69 -6.88
CA GLN A 242 1.98 -25.50 -7.90
C GLN A 242 2.95 -26.65 -8.15
N ALA A 243 2.60 -27.85 -7.68
CA ALA A 243 3.36 -29.04 -8.02
C ALA A 243 3.30 -29.13 -9.54
N GLY A 244 4.43 -28.86 -10.20
CA GLY A 244 4.54 -28.94 -11.64
C GLY A 244 4.03 -30.29 -12.09
N GLY A 245 3.05 -30.28 -12.99
CA GLY A 245 2.53 -31.47 -13.64
C GLY A 245 3.54 -32.10 -14.58
#